data_AF-A0AAD6ULQ3-F1
#
_entry.id   AF-A0AAD6ULQ3-F1
#
_cell.length_a   1.000
_cell.length_b   1.000
_cell.length_c   1.000
_cell.angle_alpha   90.00
_cell.angle_beta   90.00
_cell.angle_gamma   90.00
#
_symmetry.space_group_name_H-M   'P 1'
#
loop_
_entity.id
_entity.type
_entity.pdbx_description
1 polymer ?
#
loop_
_entity_poly.entity_id
_entity_poly.type
_entity_poly.pdbx_seq_one_letter_code
_entity_poly.pdbx_strand_id
1 'polypeptide(L)'
;MLAALRAASGLPALPPLDPAALARAVAAAGAFLPSLLLLLLAYVLLAPHFASVRQRAWLLTTLASALMTAAALPFVLDFACGVVGSVRGAKTDAGMGFGSGLGLGAVRAVQPRAWLAVPVNRFFQAYLVGDLLLGALCYRTQVGLLTGWVHHAVYIAVTEIALRAGWAHVFCFCAVMELPTLLLGLGTLLPRARSNTLFAATFFATRIVLHLVLVLAYALPTGQPVPSSSASSATSAGASTSVGALTGSPVPALVLASVFPLHAMWFAGCIKGFVRRARAAPSSSSSSPSTSAVKAAASPSPAPLAPTGPLRISRLLFPAPALFSRISRLSPALLETALLARLPPGLAPALLTRLAARRALRLPVRPIRPRARAVVRRMSAGLVAGLATLRERGWGGVGAI
;
A
#
# COMPACT_ATOMS: atom_id res chain seq x y z
N MET A 1 26.32 24.83 27.86
CA MET A 1 25.25 23.95 28.39
C MET A 1 25.17 22.60 27.65
N LEU A 2 24.94 22.56 26.32
CA LEU A 2 24.91 21.31 25.53
C LEU A 2 26.23 20.50 25.57
N ALA A 3 27.39 21.17 25.62
CA ALA A 3 28.69 20.52 25.77
C ALA A 3 28.90 19.89 27.17
N ALA A 4 28.41 20.55 28.22
CA ALA A 4 28.49 20.05 29.60
C ALA A 4 27.52 18.86 29.83
N LEU A 5 26.33 18.89 29.23
CA LEU A 5 25.39 17.76 29.22
C LEU A 5 25.95 16.55 28.45
N ARG A 6 26.78 16.76 27.42
CA ARG A 6 27.48 15.69 26.70
C ARG A 6 28.57 15.04 27.53
N ALA A 7 29.42 15.84 28.18
CA ALA A 7 30.51 15.34 29.01
C ALA A 7 30.01 14.47 30.17
N ALA A 8 28.86 14.81 30.76
CA ALA A 8 28.26 14.05 31.86
C ALA A 8 27.62 12.71 31.43
N SER A 9 27.34 12.52 30.13
CA SER A 9 26.56 11.37 29.65
C SER A 9 27.38 10.12 29.32
N GLY A 10 28.72 10.22 29.28
CA GLY A 10 29.61 9.11 28.89
C GLY A 10 29.37 8.56 27.48
N LEU A 11 28.52 9.21 26.68
CA LEU A 11 28.22 8.78 25.32
C LEU A 11 29.44 9.08 24.44
N PRO A 12 29.86 8.12 23.59
CA PRO A 12 30.94 8.36 22.64
C PRO A 12 30.60 9.56 21.76
N ALA A 13 31.61 10.37 21.45
CA ALA A 13 31.45 11.50 20.56
C ALA A 13 30.80 11.01 19.26
N LEU A 14 29.63 11.57 18.92
CA LEU A 14 29.00 11.29 17.64
C LEU A 14 30.01 11.64 16.54
N PRO A 15 30.26 10.74 15.57
CA PRO A 15 31.12 11.06 14.46
C PRO A 15 30.60 12.34 13.77
N PRO A 16 31.49 13.20 13.25
CA PRO A 16 31.07 14.39 12.52
C PRO A 16 30.09 13.97 11.43
N LEU A 17 28.95 14.68 11.36
CA LEU A 17 27.93 14.42 10.35
C LEU A 17 28.56 14.62 8.97
N ASP A 18 28.66 13.55 8.18
CA ASP A 18 29.10 13.63 6.79
C ASP A 18 28.07 14.49 6.01
N PRO A 19 28.45 15.69 5.54
CA PRO A 19 27.54 16.56 4.80
C PRO A 19 27.00 15.89 3.53
N ALA A 20 27.75 14.95 2.94
CA ALA A 20 27.28 14.18 1.79
C ALA A 20 26.23 13.14 2.20
N ALA A 21 26.37 12.48 3.36
CA ALA A 21 25.35 11.59 3.90
C ALA A 21 24.07 12.35 4.26
N LEU A 22 24.20 13.55 4.85
CA LEU A 22 23.06 14.43 5.12
C LEU A 22 22.38 14.88 3.83
N ALA A 23 23.13 15.31 2.81
CA ALA A 23 22.58 15.68 1.50
C ALA A 23 21.87 14.50 0.81
N ARG A 24 22.43 13.29 0.88
CA ARG A 24 21.79 12.05 0.39
C ARG A 24 20.52 11.71 1.17
N ALA A 25 20.54 11.85 2.49
CA ALA A 25 19.37 11.64 3.34
C ALA A 25 18.27 12.68 3.06
N VAL A 26 18.64 13.94 2.86
CA VAL A 26 17.73 15.04 2.47
C VAL A 26 17.18 14.81 1.06
N ALA A 27 18.00 14.35 0.11
CA ALA A 27 17.56 14.01 -1.24
C ALA A 27 16.62 12.79 -1.25
N ALA A 28 16.91 11.76 -0.43
CA ALA A 28 16.09 10.56 -0.28
C ALA A 28 14.78 10.84 0.49
N ALA A 29 14.81 11.74 1.48
CA ALA A 29 13.62 12.31 2.12
C ALA A 29 12.86 13.26 1.17
N GLY A 30 13.54 13.74 0.13
CA GLY A 30 13.07 14.77 -0.79
C GLY A 30 11.80 14.40 -1.54
N ALA A 31 11.51 13.11 -1.76
CA ALA A 31 10.24 12.68 -2.35
C ALA A 31 9.15 12.40 -1.31
N PHE A 32 9.51 11.91 -0.12
CA PHE A 32 8.52 11.47 0.89
C PHE A 32 7.68 12.64 1.41
N LEU A 33 8.32 13.69 1.92
CA LEU A 33 7.60 14.80 2.55
C LEU A 33 6.74 15.58 1.55
N PRO A 34 7.23 15.96 0.35
CA PRO A 34 6.38 16.59 -0.66
C PRO A 34 5.22 15.69 -1.10
N SER A 35 5.46 14.38 -1.25
CA SER A 35 4.37 13.43 -1.57
C SER A 35 3.31 13.39 -0.48
N LEU A 36 3.71 13.36 0.80
CA LEU A 36 2.79 13.36 1.93
C LEU A 36 1.94 14.65 1.94
N LEU A 37 2.59 15.81 1.80
CA LEU A 37 1.90 17.10 1.76
C LEU A 37 0.95 17.19 0.57
N LEU A 38 1.39 16.75 -0.62
CA LEU A 38 0.56 16.73 -1.82
C LEU A 38 -0.67 15.82 -1.66
N LEU A 39 -0.49 14.63 -1.09
CA LEU A 39 -1.59 13.69 -0.84
C LEU A 39 -2.58 14.25 0.18
N LEU A 40 -2.10 14.84 1.28
CA LEU A 40 -2.97 15.49 2.27
C LEU A 40 -3.73 16.69 1.67
N LEU A 41 -3.05 17.50 0.86
CA LEU A 41 -3.67 18.61 0.14
C LEU A 41 -4.74 18.08 -0.83
N ALA A 42 -4.43 17.07 -1.64
CA ALA A 42 -5.38 16.44 -2.55
C ALA A 42 -6.60 15.91 -1.80
N TYR A 43 -6.42 15.28 -0.64
CA TYR A 43 -7.54 14.85 0.19
C TYR A 43 -8.40 16.04 0.67
N VAL A 44 -7.78 17.10 1.19
CA VAL A 44 -8.51 18.28 1.68
C VAL A 44 -9.32 18.95 0.56
N LEU A 45 -8.75 19.04 -0.64
CA LEU A 45 -9.42 19.64 -1.81
C LEU A 45 -10.51 18.74 -2.37
N LEU A 46 -10.29 17.43 -2.46
CA LEU A 46 -11.23 16.50 -3.10
C LEU A 46 -12.33 16.01 -2.16
N ALA A 47 -12.07 15.85 -0.86
CA ALA A 47 -13.01 15.27 0.09
C ALA A 47 -14.38 15.97 0.15
N PRO A 48 -14.51 17.31 0.05
CA PRO A 48 -15.79 18.00 0.01
C PRO A 48 -16.70 17.56 -1.15
N HIS A 49 -16.14 17.05 -2.25
CA HIS A 49 -16.91 16.60 -3.41
C HIS A 49 -17.52 15.19 -3.23
N PHE A 50 -17.23 14.51 -2.12
CA PHE A 50 -17.73 13.16 -1.86
C PHE A 50 -18.60 13.13 -0.60
N ALA A 51 -19.89 12.85 -0.78
CA ALA A 51 -20.87 12.87 0.31
C ALA A 51 -20.58 11.82 1.39
N SER A 52 -20.24 10.59 0.98
CA SER A 52 -20.07 9.50 1.95
C SER A 52 -18.67 9.47 2.58
N VAL A 53 -18.58 9.11 3.86
CA VAL A 53 -17.30 8.84 4.54
C VAL A 53 -16.54 7.72 3.85
N ARG A 54 -17.28 6.73 3.32
CA ARG A 54 -16.72 5.62 2.55
C ARG A 54 -15.99 6.12 1.30
N GLN A 55 -16.62 6.95 0.48
CA GLN A 55 -15.96 7.51 -0.71
C GLN A 55 -14.70 8.29 -0.34
N ARG A 56 -14.78 9.15 0.68
CA ARG A 56 -13.64 9.93 1.15
C ARG A 56 -12.47 9.05 1.58
N ALA A 57 -12.74 7.95 2.29
CA ALA A 57 -11.71 6.98 2.69
C ALA A 57 -11.01 6.29 1.50
N TRP A 58 -11.60 6.29 0.31
CA TRP A 58 -11.01 5.70 -0.90
C TRP A 58 -10.23 6.69 -1.75
N LEU A 59 -10.22 8.00 -1.43
CA LEU A 59 -9.56 9.01 -2.25
C LEU A 59 -8.06 8.79 -2.38
N LEU A 60 -7.35 8.75 -1.25
CA LEU A 60 -5.91 8.56 -1.23
C LEU A 60 -5.51 7.22 -1.86
N THR A 61 -6.21 6.15 -1.51
CA THR A 61 -5.97 4.82 -2.07
C THR A 61 -6.14 4.81 -3.59
N THR A 62 -7.19 5.46 -4.13
CA THR A 62 -7.39 5.50 -5.58
C THR A 62 -6.28 6.29 -6.28
N LEU A 63 -5.89 7.46 -5.75
CA LEU A 63 -4.81 8.28 -6.30
C LEU A 63 -3.46 7.54 -6.25
N ALA A 64 -3.16 6.92 -5.11
CA ALA A 64 -1.92 6.18 -4.93
C ALA A 64 -1.86 4.96 -5.85
N SER A 65 -2.91 4.13 -5.90
CA SER A 65 -2.94 2.96 -6.79
C SER A 65 -2.87 3.36 -8.27
N ALA A 66 -3.41 4.52 -8.67
CA ALA A 66 -3.26 5.06 -10.03
C ALA A 66 -1.79 5.36 -10.35
N LEU A 67 -1.12 6.15 -9.51
CA LEU A 67 0.29 6.50 -9.70
C LEU A 67 1.18 5.26 -9.67
N MET A 68 0.98 4.37 -8.70
CA MET A 68 1.74 3.13 -8.55
C MET A 68 1.60 2.22 -9.76
N THR A 69 0.38 2.05 -10.29
CA THR A 69 0.13 1.25 -11.49
C THR A 69 0.82 1.87 -12.71
N ALA A 70 0.73 3.20 -12.89
CA ALA A 70 1.36 3.89 -14.00
C ALA A 70 2.90 3.83 -13.92
N ALA A 71 3.47 4.06 -12.74
CA ALA A 71 4.90 4.00 -12.50
C ALA A 71 5.49 2.58 -12.63
N ALA A 72 4.67 1.54 -12.49
CA ALA A 72 5.08 0.16 -12.72
C ALA A 72 5.28 -0.18 -14.21
N LEU A 73 4.65 0.56 -15.13
CA LEU A 73 4.63 0.21 -16.55
C LEU A 73 6.02 0.02 -17.18
N PRO A 74 7.02 0.89 -16.96
CA PRO A 74 8.36 0.69 -17.51
C PRO A 74 9.01 -0.63 -17.07
N PHE A 75 8.77 -1.06 -15.82
CA PHE A 75 9.30 -2.31 -15.28
C PHE A 75 8.56 -3.53 -15.83
N VAL A 76 7.24 -3.42 -16.03
CA VAL A 76 6.43 -4.47 -16.70
C VAL A 76 6.86 -4.64 -18.16
N LEU A 77 7.15 -3.53 -18.85
CA LEU A 77 7.64 -3.57 -20.23
C LEU A 77 9.01 -4.25 -20.34
N ASP A 78 9.94 -3.96 -19.43
CA ASP A 78 11.23 -4.68 -19.39
C ASP A 78 11.04 -6.17 -19.20
N PHE A 79 10.19 -6.56 -18.24
CA PHE A 79 9.88 -7.96 -17.98
C PHE A 79 9.29 -8.63 -19.23
N ALA A 80 8.31 -7.99 -19.87
CA ALA A 80 7.69 -8.50 -21.10
C ALA A 80 8.70 -8.64 -22.24
N CYS A 81 9.57 -7.64 -22.45
CA CYS A 81 10.66 -7.72 -23.42
C CYS A 81 11.65 -8.86 -23.10
N GLY A 82 11.97 -9.06 -21.83
CA GLY A 82 12.79 -10.17 -21.35
C GLY A 82 12.16 -11.55 -21.62
N VAL A 83 10.86 -11.68 -21.43
CA VAL A 83 10.11 -12.92 -21.76
C VAL A 83 10.18 -13.18 -23.26
N VAL A 84 9.89 -12.18 -24.09
CA VAL A 84 9.93 -12.32 -25.56
C VAL A 84 11.34 -12.67 -26.06
N GLY A 85 12.37 -12.03 -25.50
CA GLY A 85 13.76 -12.35 -25.81
C GLY A 85 14.13 -13.78 -25.42
N SER A 86 13.72 -14.23 -24.24
CA SER A 86 13.98 -15.59 -23.75
C SER A 86 13.30 -16.65 -24.63
N VAL A 87 12.05 -16.42 -25.05
CA VAL A 87 11.32 -17.34 -25.95
C VAL A 87 11.97 -17.43 -27.33
N ARG A 88 12.55 -16.34 -27.84
CA ARG A 88 13.27 -16.34 -29.12
C ARG A 88 14.61 -17.07 -29.03
N GLY A 89 15.37 -16.86 -27.96
CA GLY A 89 16.66 -17.54 -27.72
C GLY A 89 16.49 -19.05 -27.45
N ALA A 90 15.42 -19.47 -26.75
CA ALA A 90 15.19 -20.88 -26.46
C ALA A 90 14.98 -21.76 -27.71
N LYS A 91 14.70 -21.17 -28.89
CA LYS A 91 14.58 -21.92 -30.15
C LYS A 91 15.93 -22.34 -30.75
N THR A 92 17.03 -21.70 -30.36
CA THR A 92 18.36 -22.00 -30.93
C THR A 92 19.11 -23.05 -30.12
N ASP A 93 18.79 -23.21 -28.84
CA ASP A 93 19.53 -24.07 -27.93
C ASP A 93 18.68 -25.30 -27.59
N ALA A 94 18.95 -26.44 -28.23
CA ALA A 94 18.21 -27.70 -28.07
C ALA A 94 18.30 -28.33 -26.64
N GLY A 95 18.95 -27.66 -25.68
CA GLY A 95 19.05 -28.04 -24.28
C GLY A 95 17.95 -27.38 -23.43
N MET A 96 16.72 -27.88 -23.56
CA MET A 96 15.52 -27.26 -22.96
C MET A 96 15.44 -27.51 -21.44
N GLY A 97 16.03 -26.61 -20.64
CA GLY A 97 15.78 -26.56 -19.19
C GLY A 97 14.37 -26.05 -18.87
N PHE A 98 13.64 -26.75 -18.00
CA PHE A 98 12.23 -26.48 -17.60
C PHE A 98 11.92 -25.01 -17.24
N GLY A 99 12.90 -24.24 -16.76
CA GLY A 99 12.71 -22.82 -16.38
C GLY A 99 12.68 -21.82 -17.53
N SER A 100 13.18 -22.19 -18.71
CA SER A 100 13.33 -21.28 -19.87
C SER A 100 11.99 -20.99 -20.56
N GLY A 101 11.11 -21.99 -20.70
CA GLY A 101 9.82 -21.88 -21.38
C GLY A 101 8.78 -21.00 -20.66
N LEU A 102 8.89 -20.86 -19.33
CA LEU A 102 8.00 -20.02 -18.53
C LEU A 102 8.48 -18.57 -18.40
N GLY A 103 9.62 -18.21 -19.00
CA GLY A 103 10.18 -16.86 -18.92
C GLY A 103 10.60 -16.46 -17.50
N LEU A 104 10.86 -17.42 -16.60
CA LEU A 104 11.20 -17.11 -15.20
C LEU A 104 12.53 -16.34 -15.06
N GLY A 105 13.44 -16.47 -16.03
CA GLY A 105 14.67 -15.68 -16.12
C GLY A 105 14.46 -14.22 -16.55
N ALA A 106 13.29 -13.86 -17.08
CA ALA A 106 13.01 -12.53 -17.63
C ALA A 106 13.04 -11.42 -16.58
N VAL A 107 12.98 -11.76 -15.28
CA VAL A 107 13.10 -10.80 -14.19
C VAL A 107 14.45 -10.05 -14.20
N ARG A 108 15.49 -10.64 -14.80
CA ARG A 108 16.79 -9.99 -15.01
C ARG A 108 16.73 -8.82 -16.01
N ALA A 109 15.74 -8.80 -16.89
CA ALA A 109 15.57 -7.71 -17.83
C ALA A 109 15.08 -6.42 -17.15
N VAL A 110 14.46 -6.53 -15.97
CA VAL A 110 13.89 -5.40 -15.22
C VAL A 110 15.00 -4.46 -14.76
N GLN A 111 15.07 -3.29 -15.40
CA GLN A 111 16.10 -2.30 -15.13
C GLN A 111 15.83 -1.59 -13.78
N PRO A 112 16.86 -1.37 -12.94
CA PRO A 112 16.67 -0.73 -11.64
C PRO A 112 16.06 0.67 -11.67
N ARG A 113 16.34 1.47 -12.72
CA ARG A 113 15.85 2.85 -12.91
C ARG A 113 15.72 3.64 -11.60
N ALA A 114 16.81 3.76 -10.84
CA ALA A 114 16.78 4.28 -9.48
C ALA A 114 16.12 5.68 -9.38
N TRP A 115 16.30 6.52 -10.40
CA TRP A 115 15.69 7.84 -10.53
C TRP A 115 14.15 7.83 -10.50
N LEU A 116 13.52 6.72 -10.89
CA LEU A 116 12.06 6.52 -10.84
C LEU A 116 11.68 5.65 -9.64
N ALA A 117 12.39 4.55 -9.42
CA ALA A 117 12.02 3.55 -8.43
C ALA A 117 12.04 4.10 -7.00
N VAL A 118 13.09 4.84 -6.64
CA VAL A 118 13.26 5.41 -5.30
C VAL A 118 12.15 6.42 -4.96
N PRO A 119 11.90 7.49 -5.77
CA PRO A 119 10.85 8.45 -5.44
C PRO A 119 9.45 7.83 -5.42
N VAL A 120 9.15 6.87 -6.30
CA VAL A 120 7.85 6.16 -6.31
C VAL A 120 7.65 5.34 -5.03
N ASN A 121 8.69 4.63 -4.55
CA ASN A 121 8.62 3.92 -3.27
C ASN A 121 8.42 4.88 -2.08
N ARG A 122 9.09 6.05 -2.10
CA ARG A 122 8.90 7.09 -1.08
C ARG A 122 7.49 7.71 -1.14
N PHE A 123 6.95 7.94 -2.32
CA PHE A 123 5.55 8.34 -2.52
C PHE A 123 4.60 7.29 -1.92
N PHE A 124 4.86 6.00 -2.16
CA PHE A 124 4.02 4.93 -1.62
C PHE A 124 4.06 4.90 -0.08
N GLN A 125 5.24 5.02 0.54
CA GLN A 125 5.35 5.16 2.00
C GLN A 125 4.57 6.38 2.51
N ALA A 126 4.67 7.52 1.83
CA ALA A 126 3.93 8.74 2.18
C ALA A 126 2.41 8.52 2.11
N TYR A 127 1.93 7.80 1.10
CA TYR A 127 0.54 7.35 1.01
C TYR A 127 0.13 6.49 2.21
N LEU A 128 0.90 5.45 2.54
CA LEU A 128 0.57 4.55 3.64
C LEU A 128 0.47 5.30 4.98
N VAL A 129 1.43 6.20 5.24
CA VAL A 129 1.41 7.06 6.43
C VAL A 129 0.22 8.02 6.38
N GLY A 130 -0.02 8.69 5.25
CA GLY A 130 -1.13 9.61 5.06
C GLY A 130 -2.50 8.94 5.27
N ASP A 131 -2.70 7.74 4.73
CA ASP A 131 -3.95 7.00 4.90
C ASP A 131 -4.14 6.49 6.33
N LEU A 132 -3.07 6.10 7.04
CA LEU A 132 -3.17 5.78 8.47
C LEU A 132 -3.49 7.01 9.32
N LEU A 133 -2.92 8.17 9.02
CA LEU A 133 -3.19 9.43 9.71
C LEU A 133 -4.64 9.88 9.48
N LEU A 134 -5.08 9.99 8.23
CA LEU A 134 -6.46 10.36 7.91
C LEU A 134 -7.46 9.27 8.30
N GLY A 135 -7.06 8.01 8.23
CA GLY A 135 -7.77 6.89 8.82
C GLY A 135 -8.02 7.09 10.30
N ALA A 136 -7.01 7.48 11.08
CA ALA A 136 -7.17 7.72 12.50
C ALA A 136 -8.09 8.92 12.81
N LEU A 137 -7.99 9.99 12.01
CA LEU A 137 -8.59 11.29 12.28
C LEU A 137 -9.99 11.48 11.65
N CYS A 138 -10.18 11.02 10.42
CA CYS A 138 -11.32 11.36 9.57
C CYS A 138 -12.26 10.19 9.28
N TYR A 139 -11.73 8.97 9.09
CA TYR A 139 -12.53 7.81 8.65
C TYR A 139 -12.15 6.49 9.34
N ARG A 140 -11.94 6.54 10.66
CA ARG A 140 -11.47 5.40 11.48
C ARG A 140 -12.29 4.13 11.30
N THR A 141 -13.60 4.25 11.09
CA THR A 141 -14.49 3.10 10.91
C THR A 141 -14.33 2.41 9.54
N GLN A 142 -13.65 3.04 8.59
CA GLN A 142 -13.44 2.52 7.24
C GLN A 142 -12.11 1.75 7.13
N VAL A 143 -11.15 1.98 8.03
CA VAL A 143 -9.85 1.29 8.01
C VAL A 143 -9.93 0.01 8.83
N GLY A 144 -10.04 -1.13 8.13
CA GLY A 144 -10.05 -2.46 8.75
C GLY A 144 -8.73 -2.80 9.45
N LEU A 145 -8.78 -3.59 10.53
CA LEU A 145 -7.58 -3.97 11.30
C LEU A 145 -6.54 -4.67 10.42
N LEU A 146 -6.94 -5.77 9.78
CA LEU A 146 -6.02 -6.57 8.97
C LEU A 146 -5.72 -5.90 7.63
N THR A 147 -6.76 -5.46 6.90
CA THR A 147 -6.64 -4.95 5.53
C THR A 147 -6.13 -3.51 5.44
N GLY A 148 -6.17 -2.75 6.54
CA GLY A 148 -5.72 -1.37 6.59
C GLY A 148 -4.56 -1.18 7.56
N TRP A 149 -4.83 -1.24 8.87
CA TRP A 149 -3.83 -0.90 9.90
C TRP A 149 -2.57 -1.77 9.83
N VAL A 150 -2.73 -3.09 9.93
CA VAL A 150 -1.60 -4.03 9.92
C VAL A 150 -0.97 -4.06 8.53
N HIS A 151 -1.79 -4.14 7.48
CA HIS A 151 -1.32 -4.15 6.10
C HIS A 151 -0.43 -2.94 5.79
N HIS A 152 -0.89 -1.72 6.08
CA HIS A 152 -0.12 -0.50 5.76
C HIS A 152 1.16 -0.41 6.60
N ALA A 153 1.11 -0.77 7.88
CA ALA A 153 2.30 -0.79 8.73
C ALA A 153 3.36 -1.78 8.21
N VAL A 154 2.95 -2.97 7.79
CA VAL A 154 3.85 -3.97 7.18
C VAL A 154 4.41 -3.47 5.87
N TYR A 155 3.60 -2.86 5.00
CA TYR A 155 4.08 -2.32 3.74
C TYR A 155 5.06 -1.15 3.91
N ILE A 156 4.92 -0.30 4.95
CA ILE A 156 5.92 0.72 5.27
C ILE A 156 7.28 0.06 5.53
N ALA A 157 7.30 -1.00 6.35
CA ALA A 157 8.52 -1.73 6.68
C ALA A 157 9.10 -2.47 5.47
N VAL A 158 8.29 -3.19 4.70
CA VAL A 158 8.74 -3.91 3.49
C VAL A 158 9.31 -2.96 2.45
N THR A 159 8.66 -1.81 2.22
CA THR A 159 9.15 -0.79 1.28
C THR A 159 10.47 -0.18 1.77
N GLU A 160 10.61 0.06 3.07
CA GLU A 160 11.88 0.56 3.65
C GLU A 160 13.01 -0.46 3.52
N ILE A 161 12.73 -1.74 3.77
CA ILE A 161 13.70 -2.83 3.55
C ILE A 161 14.10 -2.89 2.07
N ALA A 162 13.14 -2.82 1.15
CA ALA A 162 13.42 -2.84 -0.28
C ALA A 162 14.29 -1.64 -0.71
N LEU A 163 14.01 -0.44 -0.19
CA LEU A 163 14.83 0.75 -0.45
C LEU A 163 16.27 0.58 0.07
N ARG A 164 16.43 0.14 1.32
CA ARG A 164 17.76 -0.07 1.95
C ARG A 164 18.56 -1.18 1.27
N ALA A 165 17.88 -2.19 0.75
CA ALA A 165 18.48 -3.32 0.03
C ALA A 165 18.74 -3.04 -1.47
N GLY A 166 18.40 -1.85 -1.98
CA GLY A 166 18.52 -1.54 -3.41
C GLY A 166 17.47 -2.22 -4.31
N TRP A 167 16.43 -2.82 -3.73
CA TRP A 167 15.34 -3.52 -4.42
C TRP A 167 14.12 -2.64 -4.72
N ALA A 168 14.28 -1.31 -4.71
CA ALA A 168 13.18 -0.38 -5.00
C ALA A 168 12.49 -0.67 -6.34
N HIS A 169 13.25 -1.13 -7.33
CA HIS A 169 12.76 -1.50 -8.66
C HIS A 169 11.91 -2.78 -8.65
N VAL A 170 12.27 -3.77 -7.83
CA VAL A 170 11.47 -4.98 -7.61
C VAL A 170 10.12 -4.59 -7.03
N PHE A 171 10.12 -3.69 -6.04
CA PHE A 171 8.89 -3.18 -5.45
C PHE A 171 8.04 -2.39 -6.47
N CYS A 172 8.65 -1.51 -7.27
CA CYS A 172 7.96 -0.78 -8.33
C CYS A 172 7.38 -1.70 -9.40
N PHE A 173 8.07 -2.78 -9.77
CA PHE A 173 7.52 -3.77 -10.68
C PHE A 173 6.27 -4.44 -10.08
N CYS A 174 6.35 -4.87 -8.82
CA CYS A 174 5.23 -5.43 -8.08
C CYS A 174 4.05 -4.45 -7.94
N ALA A 175 4.27 -3.14 -8.08
CA ALA A 175 3.24 -2.13 -7.96
C ALA A 175 2.14 -2.21 -9.05
N VAL A 176 2.36 -2.94 -10.15
CA VAL A 176 1.29 -3.28 -11.10
C VAL A 176 0.14 -4.07 -10.45
N MET A 177 0.42 -4.74 -9.32
CA MET A 177 -0.59 -5.41 -8.49
C MET A 177 -1.56 -4.44 -7.80
N GLU A 178 -1.35 -3.14 -7.90
CA GLU A 178 -2.30 -2.11 -7.46
C GLU A 178 -3.44 -1.86 -8.46
N LEU A 179 -3.34 -2.34 -9.69
CA LEU A 179 -4.40 -2.18 -10.71
C LEU A 179 -5.80 -2.64 -10.23
N PRO A 180 -5.97 -3.80 -9.55
CA PRO A 180 -7.27 -4.18 -9.01
C PRO A 180 -7.76 -3.22 -7.92
N THR A 181 -6.87 -2.70 -7.09
CA THR A 181 -7.19 -1.70 -6.06
C THR A 181 -7.64 -0.38 -6.69
N LEU A 182 -6.97 0.06 -7.76
CA LEU A 182 -7.36 1.22 -8.55
C LEU A 182 -8.79 1.07 -9.08
N LEU A 183 -9.10 -0.07 -9.70
CA LEU A 183 -10.43 -0.36 -10.24
C LEU A 183 -11.51 -0.40 -9.14
N LEU A 184 -11.19 -0.97 -7.98
CA LEU A 184 -12.09 -0.98 -6.83
C LEU A 184 -12.31 0.41 -6.24
N GLY A 185 -11.26 1.23 -6.20
CA GLY A 185 -11.30 2.62 -5.76
C GLY A 185 -12.15 3.48 -6.68
N LEU A 186 -11.91 3.39 -7.99
CA LEU A 186 -12.72 4.04 -9.01
C LEU A 186 -14.19 3.63 -8.93
N GLY A 187 -14.49 2.34 -8.80
CA GLY A 187 -15.88 1.87 -8.62
C GLY A 187 -16.53 2.29 -7.30
N THR A 188 -15.73 2.70 -6.29
CA THR A 188 -16.23 3.24 -5.03
C THR A 188 -16.47 4.74 -5.12
N LEU A 189 -15.57 5.50 -5.76
CA LEU A 189 -15.69 6.94 -5.97
C LEU A 189 -16.77 7.27 -7.01
N LEU A 190 -16.80 6.51 -8.10
CA LEU A 190 -17.70 6.63 -9.26
C LEU A 190 -18.49 5.34 -9.43
N PRO A 191 -19.63 5.15 -8.74
CA PRO A 191 -20.41 3.91 -8.80
C PRO A 191 -20.79 3.47 -10.22
N ARG A 192 -20.96 4.42 -11.15
CA ARG A 192 -21.25 4.16 -12.57
C ARG A 192 -20.10 3.45 -13.30
N ALA A 193 -18.85 3.65 -12.87
CA ALA A 193 -17.66 3.02 -13.46
C ALA A 193 -17.37 1.63 -12.87
N ARG A 194 -18.19 1.13 -11.94
CA ARG A 194 -17.90 -0.11 -11.22
C ARG A 194 -18.11 -1.34 -12.09
N SER A 195 -17.02 -2.05 -12.40
CA SER A 195 -17.06 -3.39 -13.02
C SER A 195 -16.49 -4.45 -12.09
N ASN A 196 -17.35 -5.34 -11.61
CA ASN A 196 -16.96 -6.44 -10.73
C ASN A 196 -16.12 -7.50 -11.47
N THR A 197 -16.43 -7.77 -12.74
CA THR A 197 -15.70 -8.74 -13.58
C THR A 197 -14.29 -8.26 -13.86
N LEU A 198 -14.14 -6.98 -14.24
CA LEU A 198 -12.83 -6.38 -14.51
C LEU A 198 -11.94 -6.37 -13.26
N PHE A 199 -12.52 -6.01 -12.10
CA PHE A 199 -11.82 -6.10 -10.82
C PHE A 199 -11.30 -7.52 -10.55
N ALA A 200 -12.13 -8.54 -10.73
CA ALA A 200 -11.74 -9.91 -10.43
C ALA A 200 -10.73 -10.49 -11.42
N ALA A 201 -10.90 -10.21 -12.71
CA ALA A 201 -9.98 -10.63 -13.76
C ALA A 201 -8.58 -10.02 -13.53
N THR A 202 -8.53 -8.71 -13.27
CA THR A 202 -7.25 -8.04 -12.96
C THR A 202 -6.65 -8.52 -11.65
N PHE A 203 -7.46 -8.77 -10.61
CA PHE A 203 -6.97 -9.33 -9.34
C PHE A 203 -6.32 -10.70 -9.57
N PHE A 204 -7.00 -11.59 -10.30
CA PHE A 204 -6.47 -12.89 -10.63
C PHE A 204 -5.15 -12.78 -11.42
N ALA A 205 -5.15 -12.00 -12.50
CA ALA A 205 -3.97 -11.85 -13.36
C ALA A 205 -2.76 -11.28 -12.60
N THR A 206 -2.92 -10.19 -11.86
CA THR A 206 -1.77 -9.49 -11.24
C THR A 206 -1.44 -10.03 -9.85
N ARG A 207 -2.42 -10.27 -8.97
CA ARG A 207 -2.16 -10.66 -7.57
C ARG A 207 -2.05 -12.15 -7.34
N ILE A 208 -2.54 -12.98 -8.26
CA ILE A 208 -2.41 -14.45 -8.17
C ILE A 208 -1.38 -14.95 -9.17
N VAL A 209 -1.64 -14.81 -10.47
CA VAL A 209 -0.78 -15.41 -11.52
C VAL A 209 0.59 -14.74 -11.55
N LEU A 210 0.65 -13.42 -11.79
CA LEU A 210 1.92 -12.70 -11.84
C LEU A 210 2.67 -12.83 -10.52
N HIS A 211 1.99 -12.68 -9.37
CA HIS A 211 2.65 -12.82 -8.07
C HIS A 211 3.31 -14.19 -7.88
N LEU A 212 2.65 -15.29 -8.26
CA LEU A 212 3.24 -16.63 -8.23
C LEU A 212 4.44 -16.74 -9.17
N VAL A 213 4.34 -16.19 -10.39
CA VAL A 213 5.46 -16.12 -11.33
C VAL A 213 6.66 -15.40 -10.72
N LEU A 214 6.44 -14.28 -10.02
CA LEU A 214 7.52 -13.54 -9.35
C LEU A 214 8.13 -14.32 -8.19
N VAL A 215 7.31 -15.01 -7.38
CA VAL A 215 7.83 -15.90 -6.32
C VAL A 215 8.76 -16.95 -6.91
N LEU A 216 8.33 -17.64 -7.98
CA LEU A 216 9.13 -18.67 -8.64
C LEU A 216 10.37 -18.08 -9.32
N ALA A 217 10.24 -16.95 -10.01
CA ALA A 217 11.34 -16.28 -10.69
C ALA A 217 12.45 -15.90 -9.70
N TYR A 218 12.12 -15.23 -8.60
CA TYR A 218 13.11 -14.84 -7.59
C TYR A 218 13.61 -16.00 -6.71
N ALA A 219 12.88 -17.11 -6.64
CA ALA A 219 13.35 -18.32 -5.94
C ALA A 219 14.45 -19.05 -6.72
N LEU A 220 14.46 -18.93 -8.05
CA LEU A 220 15.49 -19.54 -8.89
C LEU A 220 16.81 -18.74 -8.83
N PRO A 221 17.98 -19.40 -8.80
CA PRO A 221 19.28 -18.72 -8.85
C PRO A 221 19.44 -17.80 -10.07
N THR A 222 18.80 -18.15 -11.18
CA THR A 222 18.78 -17.34 -12.41
C THR A 222 17.95 -16.07 -12.29
N GLY A 223 17.02 -15.96 -11.34
CA GLY A 223 16.24 -14.74 -11.14
C GLY A 223 16.70 -13.90 -9.95
N GLN A 224 17.67 -14.37 -9.17
CA GLN A 224 18.23 -13.60 -8.07
C GLN A 224 19.03 -12.39 -8.60
N PRO A 225 18.97 -11.23 -7.92
CA PRO A 225 19.71 -10.04 -8.30
C PRO A 225 21.22 -10.32 -8.42
N VAL A 226 21.79 -10.11 -9.61
CA VAL A 226 23.22 -10.29 -9.88
C VAL A 226 23.97 -9.02 -9.47
N PRO A 227 25.18 -9.11 -8.87
CA PRO A 227 26.00 -7.93 -8.64
C PRO A 227 26.24 -7.20 -9.96
N SER A 228 25.98 -5.90 -10.00
CA SER A 228 26.39 -5.05 -11.12
C SER A 228 27.92 -5.03 -11.17
N SER A 229 28.51 -5.87 -12.00
CA SER A 229 29.96 -5.92 -12.25
C SER A 229 30.51 -4.61 -12.83
N SER A 230 29.66 -3.71 -13.31
CA SER A 230 30.02 -2.37 -13.76
C SER A 230 30.27 -1.35 -12.63
N ALA A 231 30.09 -1.74 -11.35
CA ALA A 231 30.43 -0.88 -10.21
C ALA A 231 31.93 -0.89 -9.86
N SER A 232 32.74 -1.73 -10.52
CA SER A 232 34.18 -1.87 -10.24
C SER A 232 35.05 -0.76 -10.84
N SER A 233 34.52 0.17 -11.63
CA SER A 233 35.28 1.30 -12.20
C SER A 233 34.99 2.66 -11.55
N ALA A 234 34.15 2.72 -10.50
CA ALA A 234 33.97 3.92 -9.69
C ALA A 234 34.96 3.93 -8.51
N THR A 235 36.25 3.82 -8.80
CA THR A 235 37.34 4.17 -7.89
C THR A 235 37.41 5.70 -7.76
N SER A 236 36.68 6.27 -6.82
CA SER A 236 37.13 7.46 -6.08
C SER A 236 36.25 7.74 -4.87
N ALA A 237 36.82 7.41 -3.70
CA ALA A 237 36.62 8.03 -2.40
C ALA A 237 35.22 8.00 -1.75
N GLY A 238 35.03 6.98 -0.89
CA GLY A 238 34.48 7.22 0.44
C GLY A 238 32.96 7.11 0.61
N ALA A 239 32.44 5.88 0.59
CA ALA A 239 31.41 5.36 1.52
C ALA A 239 30.91 4.00 1.01
N SER A 240 31.62 2.94 1.40
CA SER A 240 31.18 1.55 1.26
C SER A 240 30.08 1.24 2.28
N THR A 241 28.87 1.74 2.07
CA THR A 241 27.71 1.31 2.86
C THR A 241 27.12 0.06 2.22
N SER A 242 27.73 -1.11 2.47
CA SER A 242 27.13 -2.46 2.49
C SER A 242 25.99 -2.86 1.51
N VAL A 243 25.84 -2.23 0.34
CA VAL A 243 24.83 -2.61 -0.68
C VAL A 243 25.16 -3.98 -1.31
N GLY A 244 26.37 -4.51 -1.11
CA GLY A 244 26.81 -5.80 -1.66
C GLY A 244 26.29 -7.06 -0.94
N ALA A 245 25.68 -6.97 0.24
CA ALA A 245 25.39 -8.16 1.06
C ALA A 245 24.18 -9.00 0.59
N LEU A 246 23.49 -8.59 -0.48
CA LEU A 246 22.20 -9.20 -0.86
C LEU A 246 22.12 -9.64 -2.34
N THR A 247 23.24 -9.61 -3.06
CA THR A 247 23.34 -10.22 -4.38
C THR A 247 23.24 -11.74 -4.25
N GLY A 248 22.37 -12.38 -5.04
CA GLY A 248 22.05 -13.80 -4.87
C GLY A 248 21.10 -14.10 -3.69
N SER A 249 20.51 -13.09 -3.05
CA SER A 249 19.65 -13.33 -1.89
C SER A 249 18.27 -13.86 -2.30
N PRO A 250 17.76 -14.94 -1.66
CA PRO A 250 16.37 -15.40 -1.86
C PRO A 250 15.35 -14.54 -1.09
N VAL A 251 15.79 -13.49 -0.37
CA VAL A 251 14.92 -12.67 0.47
C VAL A 251 13.75 -12.03 -0.30
N PRO A 252 13.90 -11.49 -1.53
CA PRO A 252 12.76 -11.00 -2.29
C PRO A 252 11.70 -12.09 -2.53
N ALA A 253 12.12 -13.32 -2.84
CA ALA A 253 11.22 -14.45 -3.02
C ALA A 253 10.49 -14.80 -1.72
N LEU A 254 11.21 -14.81 -0.58
CA LEU A 254 10.61 -15.08 0.74
C LEU A 254 9.58 -14.01 1.13
N VAL A 255 9.89 -12.72 0.88
CA VAL A 255 8.96 -11.62 1.14
C VAL A 255 7.70 -11.77 0.26
N LEU A 256 7.86 -11.99 -1.05
CA LEU A 256 6.74 -12.22 -1.97
C LEU A 256 5.90 -13.44 -1.54
N ALA A 257 6.55 -14.56 -1.25
CA ALA A 257 5.90 -15.79 -0.79
C ALA A 257 5.11 -15.58 0.51
N SER A 258 5.63 -14.75 1.43
CA SER A 258 4.94 -14.45 2.69
C SER A 258 3.66 -13.63 2.50
N VAL A 259 3.59 -12.79 1.45
CA VAL A 259 2.43 -11.95 1.13
C VAL A 259 1.39 -12.70 0.29
N PHE A 260 1.81 -13.71 -0.49
CA PHE A 260 0.93 -14.45 -1.39
C PHE A 260 -0.32 -15.06 -0.72
N PRO A 261 -0.25 -15.72 0.46
CA PRO A 261 -1.43 -16.28 1.12
C PRO A 261 -2.54 -15.24 1.38
N LEU A 262 -2.15 -14.00 1.70
CA LEU A 262 -3.10 -12.91 1.91
C LEU A 262 -3.88 -12.59 0.63
N HIS A 263 -3.18 -12.52 -0.52
CA HIS A 263 -3.81 -12.30 -1.82
C HIS A 263 -4.73 -13.45 -2.23
N ALA A 264 -4.28 -14.70 -2.04
CA ALA A 264 -5.08 -15.88 -2.32
C ALA A 264 -6.37 -15.93 -1.48
N MET A 265 -6.28 -15.64 -0.18
CA MET A 265 -7.44 -15.56 0.72
C MET A 265 -8.43 -14.47 0.28
N TRP A 266 -7.94 -13.29 -0.11
CA TRP A 266 -8.80 -12.20 -0.60
C TRP A 266 -9.49 -12.56 -1.92
N PHE A 267 -8.78 -13.20 -2.85
CA PHE A 267 -9.38 -13.68 -4.09
C PHE A 267 -10.45 -14.73 -3.85
N ALA A 268 -10.21 -15.70 -2.96
CA ALA A 268 -11.20 -16.68 -2.56
C ALA A 268 -12.47 -16.01 -1.97
N GLY A 269 -12.29 -14.94 -1.16
CA GLY A 269 -13.39 -14.12 -0.67
C GLY A 269 -14.16 -13.42 -1.79
N CYS A 270 -13.47 -12.93 -2.83
CA CYS A 270 -14.08 -12.34 -4.01
C CYS A 270 -14.98 -13.34 -4.75
N ILE A 271 -14.46 -14.54 -5.05
CA ILE A 271 -15.19 -15.61 -5.74
C ILE A 271 -16.41 -16.06 -4.93
N LYS A 272 -16.25 -16.33 -3.62
CA LYS A 272 -17.38 -16.65 -2.73
C LYS A 272 -18.46 -15.57 -2.77
N GLY A 273 -18.04 -14.29 -2.85
CA GLY A 273 -18.93 -13.15 -3.01
C GLY A 273 -19.73 -13.18 -4.31
N PHE A 274 -19.12 -13.57 -5.45
CA PHE A 274 -19.83 -13.74 -6.72
C PHE A 274 -20.79 -14.91 -6.69
N VAL A 275 -20.35 -16.08 -6.23
CA VAL A 275 -21.19 -17.27 -6.14
C VAL A 275 -22.42 -16.99 -5.29
N ARG A 276 -22.26 -16.31 -4.14
CA ARG A 276 -23.38 -15.93 -3.29
C ARG A 276 -24.37 -14.98 -4.00
N ARG A 277 -23.88 -14.01 -4.78
CA ARG A 277 -24.77 -13.11 -5.53
C ARG A 277 -25.47 -13.80 -6.69
N ALA A 278 -24.78 -14.69 -7.40
CA ALA A 278 -25.36 -15.48 -8.47
C ALA A 278 -26.46 -16.40 -7.95
N ARG A 279 -26.25 -17.06 -6.80
CA ARG A 279 -27.26 -17.90 -6.13
C ARG A 279 -28.45 -17.12 -5.59
N ALA A 280 -28.24 -15.86 -5.20
CA ALA A 280 -29.31 -14.99 -4.69
C ALA A 280 -30.05 -14.25 -5.80
N ALA A 281 -29.56 -14.28 -7.05
CA ALA A 281 -30.29 -13.73 -8.18
C ALA A 281 -31.51 -14.64 -8.41
N PRO A 282 -32.75 -14.10 -8.29
CA PRO A 282 -33.94 -14.87 -8.61
C PRO A 282 -33.79 -15.44 -10.02
N SER A 283 -34.16 -16.70 -10.21
CA SER A 283 -34.25 -17.35 -11.52
C SER A 283 -35.37 -16.70 -12.33
N SER A 284 -35.17 -15.46 -12.77
CA SER A 284 -36.14 -14.64 -13.51
C SER A 284 -36.32 -15.11 -14.96
N SER A 285 -36.08 -16.39 -15.24
CA SER A 285 -35.99 -16.96 -16.57
C SER A 285 -36.82 -18.23 -16.77
N SER A 286 -37.91 -18.44 -16.02
CA SER A 286 -38.78 -19.60 -16.30
C SER A 286 -40.29 -19.34 -16.26
N SER A 287 -40.73 -18.11 -16.46
CA SER A 287 -42.10 -17.87 -16.92
C SER A 287 -42.02 -17.18 -18.27
N SER A 288 -41.84 -17.97 -19.32
CA SER A 288 -42.36 -17.58 -20.63
C SER A 288 -43.87 -17.38 -20.46
N PRO A 289 -44.41 -16.17 -20.62
CA PRO A 289 -45.84 -16.05 -20.82
C PRO A 289 -46.11 -16.69 -22.18
N SER A 290 -46.72 -17.86 -22.16
CA SER A 290 -47.41 -18.42 -23.31
C SER A 290 -48.24 -17.30 -23.93
N THR A 291 -47.85 -16.92 -25.14
CA THR A 291 -48.57 -16.06 -26.05
C THR A 291 -50.04 -16.46 -26.09
N SER A 292 -50.91 -15.62 -25.54
CA SER A 292 -52.29 -15.48 -25.99
C SER A 292 -52.87 -14.15 -25.48
N ALA A 293 -53.50 -13.43 -26.41
CA ALA A 293 -54.30 -12.21 -26.25
C ALA A 293 -53.55 -10.86 -26.20
N VAL A 294 -53.27 -10.39 -27.41
CA VAL A 294 -53.21 -8.97 -27.81
C VAL A 294 -54.44 -8.22 -27.25
N LYS A 295 -54.21 -7.16 -26.47
CA LYS A 295 -55.15 -6.02 -26.45
C LYS A 295 -54.37 -4.72 -26.25
N ALA A 296 -54.44 -3.87 -27.27
CA ALA A 296 -53.83 -2.57 -27.35
C ALA A 296 -54.44 -1.58 -26.34
N ALA A 297 -53.62 -0.75 -25.71
CA ALA A 297 -53.72 0.72 -25.69
C ALA A 297 -52.93 1.35 -24.52
N ALA A 298 -52.45 2.56 -24.79
CA ALA A 298 -51.96 3.62 -23.88
C ALA A 298 -50.49 3.59 -23.44
N SER A 299 -49.77 4.62 -23.92
CA SER A 299 -48.43 5.07 -23.52
C SER A 299 -48.27 5.27 -22.01
N PRO A 300 -47.16 4.81 -21.38
CA PRO A 300 -46.81 5.21 -20.04
C PRO A 300 -45.66 6.23 -19.99
N SER A 301 -45.86 7.20 -19.11
CA SER A 301 -44.93 8.21 -18.59
C SER A 301 -43.61 7.61 -18.07
N PRO A 302 -42.47 8.34 -18.16
CA PRO A 302 -41.16 7.82 -17.75
C PRO A 302 -41.07 7.58 -16.23
N ALA A 303 -40.81 6.32 -15.86
CA ALA A 303 -40.68 5.89 -14.47
C ALA A 303 -39.38 6.37 -13.80
N PRO A 304 -39.38 6.67 -12.49
CA PRO A 304 -38.18 7.11 -11.77
C PRO A 304 -37.21 5.94 -11.52
N LEU A 305 -35.92 6.17 -11.76
CA LEU A 305 -34.82 5.27 -11.44
C LEU A 305 -34.84 4.87 -9.96
N ALA A 306 -35.07 3.58 -9.69
CA ALA A 306 -35.04 3.04 -8.34
C ALA A 306 -33.62 3.09 -7.73
N PRO A 307 -33.46 3.53 -6.46
CA PRO A 307 -32.16 3.57 -5.81
C PRO A 307 -31.69 2.15 -5.44
N THR A 308 -30.61 1.70 -6.07
CA THR A 308 -29.87 0.51 -5.62
C THR A 308 -29.35 0.74 -4.19
N GLY A 309 -29.95 0.06 -3.22
CA GLY A 309 -29.60 0.20 -1.80
C GLY A 309 -28.14 -0.14 -1.49
N PRO A 310 -27.56 0.43 -0.41
CA PRO A 310 -26.16 0.24 -0.06
C PRO A 310 -25.89 -1.20 0.43
N LEU A 311 -24.98 -1.89 -0.26
CA LEU A 311 -24.44 -3.20 0.12
C LEU A 311 -23.79 -3.16 1.52
N ARG A 312 -24.46 -3.75 2.52
CA ARG A 312 -23.90 -4.12 3.84
C ARG A 312 -22.94 -5.31 3.68
N ILE A 313 -21.68 -5.06 3.34
CA ILE A 313 -20.64 -6.11 3.19
C ILE A 313 -19.85 -6.36 4.49
N SER A 314 -20.00 -5.56 5.55
CA SER A 314 -19.00 -5.52 6.63
C SER A 314 -19.31 -6.26 7.94
N ARG A 315 -20.13 -7.33 7.98
CA ARG A 315 -20.46 -7.96 9.29
C ARG A 315 -20.30 -9.47 9.47
N LEU A 316 -19.97 -10.27 8.46
CA LEU A 316 -20.12 -11.73 8.60
C LEU A 316 -18.88 -12.61 8.43
N LEU A 317 -17.65 -12.09 8.58
CA LEU A 317 -16.49 -13.00 8.62
C LEU A 317 -15.48 -12.79 9.76
N PHE A 318 -15.58 -11.74 10.60
CA PHE A 318 -14.66 -11.60 11.74
C PHE A 318 -15.33 -10.85 12.89
N PRO A 319 -15.32 -11.37 14.14
CA PRO A 319 -15.72 -10.58 15.31
C PRO A 319 -14.71 -9.44 15.48
N ALA A 320 -15.20 -8.19 15.49
CA ALA A 320 -14.34 -7.02 15.67
C ALA A 320 -13.72 -7.00 17.09
N PRO A 321 -12.39 -7.01 17.24
CA PRO A 321 -11.76 -6.71 18.52
C PRO A 321 -11.45 -5.21 18.60
N ALA A 322 -11.95 -4.56 19.64
CA ALA A 322 -11.56 -3.21 20.01
C ALA A 322 -10.11 -3.22 20.52
N LEU A 323 -9.16 -2.86 19.66
CA LEU A 323 -7.72 -2.84 19.95
C LEU A 323 -7.14 -1.46 19.55
N PHE A 324 -6.27 -0.92 20.41
CA PHE A 324 -5.45 0.30 20.26
C PHE A 324 -6.10 1.69 20.48
N SER A 325 -5.89 2.20 21.70
CA SER A 325 -6.03 3.61 22.11
C SER A 325 -4.80 4.18 22.85
N ARG A 326 -3.60 3.59 22.72
CA ARG A 326 -2.41 4.07 23.44
C ARG A 326 -1.56 5.13 22.71
N ILE A 327 -1.94 5.57 21.51
CA ILE A 327 -1.27 6.66 20.77
C ILE A 327 -2.03 8.00 20.83
N SER A 328 -3.26 8.03 21.37
CA SER A 328 -4.08 9.26 21.44
C SER A 328 -3.79 10.16 22.66
N ARG A 329 -2.54 10.23 23.14
CA ARG A 329 -2.12 11.21 24.16
C ARG A 329 -1.25 12.35 23.60
N LEU A 330 -1.36 12.64 22.31
CA LEU A 330 -1.27 14.03 21.88
C LEU A 330 -2.68 14.57 21.90
N SER A 331 -2.97 15.43 22.87
CA SER A 331 -4.21 16.18 22.92
C SER A 331 -4.41 16.83 21.53
N PRO A 332 -5.56 16.65 20.87
CA PRO A 332 -5.90 17.44 19.69
C PRO A 332 -5.71 18.93 19.94
N ALA A 333 -5.88 19.38 21.20
CA ALA A 333 -5.60 20.74 21.61
C ALA A 333 -4.11 21.12 21.46
N LEU A 334 -3.14 20.22 21.72
CA LEU A 334 -1.72 20.54 21.56
C LEU A 334 -1.31 20.69 20.09
N LEU A 335 -1.85 19.85 19.19
CA LEU A 335 -1.61 19.98 17.75
C LEU A 335 -2.32 21.23 17.19
N GLU A 336 -3.54 21.51 17.66
CA GLU A 336 -4.30 22.72 17.35
C GLU A 336 -3.55 23.97 17.83
N THR A 337 -3.00 23.96 19.05
CA THR A 337 -2.21 25.09 19.60
C THR A 337 -0.89 25.28 18.85
N ALA A 338 -0.20 24.19 18.49
CA ALA A 338 1.07 24.26 17.75
C ALA A 338 0.90 24.72 16.29
N LEU A 339 -0.23 24.40 15.64
CA LEU A 339 -0.57 24.90 14.31
C LEU A 339 -1.04 26.36 14.35
N LEU A 340 -1.84 26.73 15.36
CA LEU A 340 -2.28 28.12 15.56
C LEU A 340 -1.11 29.06 15.89
N ALA A 341 -0.11 28.59 16.64
CA ALA A 341 1.09 29.36 16.97
C ALA A 341 2.02 29.66 15.76
N ARG A 342 1.78 29.01 14.62
CA ARG A 342 2.57 29.21 13.38
C ARG A 342 1.82 29.98 12.29
N LEU A 343 0.58 30.38 12.53
CA LEU A 343 -0.20 31.15 11.56
C LEU A 343 0.10 32.66 11.68
N PRO A 344 0.06 33.41 10.56
CA PRO A 344 0.16 34.87 10.59
C PRO A 344 -0.97 35.46 11.46
N PRO A 345 -0.71 36.55 12.22
CA PRO A 345 -1.63 37.09 13.22
C PRO A 345 -3.03 37.47 12.69
N GLY A 346 -3.19 37.68 11.38
CA GLY A 346 -4.48 37.99 10.76
C GLY A 346 -5.40 36.79 10.44
N LEU A 347 -4.88 35.55 10.39
CA LEU A 347 -5.64 34.37 9.94
C LEU A 347 -6.24 33.54 11.08
N ALA A 348 -5.71 33.65 12.29
CA ALA A 348 -6.13 32.85 13.43
C ALA A 348 -7.61 33.06 13.85
N PRO A 349 -8.15 34.30 13.93
CA PRO A 349 -9.51 34.53 14.42
C PRO A 349 -10.58 33.91 13.51
N ALA A 350 -10.46 34.13 12.20
CA ALA A 350 -11.43 33.61 11.22
C ALA A 350 -11.46 32.07 11.16
N LEU A 351 -10.31 31.43 11.38
CA LEU A 351 -10.17 29.98 11.36
C LEU A 351 -10.71 29.36 12.66
N LEU A 352 -10.49 30.02 13.80
CA LEU A 352 -11.06 29.65 15.10
C LEU A 352 -12.59 29.69 15.09
N THR A 353 -13.21 30.73 14.52
CA THR A 353 -14.69 30.83 14.42
C THR A 353 -15.27 29.69 13.59
N ARG A 354 -14.61 29.31 12.48
CA ARG A 354 -15.04 28.18 11.63
C ARG A 354 -14.85 26.81 12.31
N LEU A 355 -13.81 26.64 13.12
CA LEU A 355 -13.57 25.41 13.88
C LEU A 355 -14.55 25.25 15.06
N ALA A 356 -14.86 26.35 15.76
CA ALA A 356 -15.85 26.38 16.83
C ALA A 356 -17.25 25.98 16.32
N ALA A 357 -17.68 26.54 15.19
CA ALA A 357 -18.94 26.18 14.54
C ALA A 357 -19.02 24.68 14.17
N ARG A 358 -17.90 24.06 13.77
CA ARG A 358 -17.82 22.62 13.49
C ARG A 358 -17.83 21.74 14.74
N ARG A 359 -17.32 22.24 15.88
CA ARG A 359 -17.33 21.52 17.17
C ARG A 359 -18.75 21.38 17.73
N ALA A 360 -19.59 22.39 17.52
CA ALA A 360 -21.00 22.39 17.94
C ALA A 360 -21.87 21.32 17.24
N LEU A 361 -21.39 20.71 16.14
CA LEU A 361 -22.11 19.74 15.32
C LEU A 361 -21.80 18.25 15.64
N ARG A 362 -21.04 17.94 16.70
CA ARG A 362 -20.65 16.54 17.00
C ARG A 362 -21.47 15.89 18.12
N LEU A 363 -22.08 14.74 17.80
CA LEU A 363 -22.78 13.85 18.74
C LEU A 363 -21.82 13.12 19.71
N PRO A 364 -22.27 12.75 20.93
CA PRO A 364 -21.42 12.18 21.98
C PRO A 364 -20.93 10.75 21.67
N VAL A 365 -19.67 10.46 21.99
CA VAL A 365 -19.03 9.14 21.83
C VAL A 365 -19.04 8.38 23.17
N ARG A 366 -19.55 7.13 23.18
CA ARG A 366 -19.63 6.26 24.37
C ARG A 366 -18.29 5.60 24.75
N PRO A 367 -18.01 5.34 26.05
CA PRO A 367 -16.79 4.68 26.52
C PRO A 367 -16.79 3.14 26.38
N ILE A 368 -15.60 2.50 26.35
CA ILE A 368 -15.36 1.06 26.06
C ILE A 368 -14.77 0.28 27.28
N ARG A 369 -15.08 -1.03 27.35
CA ARG A 369 -14.92 -1.99 28.47
C ARG A 369 -13.50 -2.60 28.70
N PRO A 370 -13.18 -3.11 29.93
CA PRO A 370 -11.84 -3.54 30.38
C PRO A 370 -11.20 -4.81 29.75
N ARG A 371 -11.96 -5.75 29.18
CA ARG A 371 -11.41 -7.01 28.60
C ARG A 371 -10.43 -6.78 27.42
N ALA A 372 -10.52 -5.63 26.74
CA ALA A 372 -9.64 -5.26 25.64
C ALA A 372 -8.16 -5.03 26.05
N ARG A 373 -7.88 -4.79 27.34
CA ARG A 373 -6.54 -4.43 27.83
C ARG A 373 -5.54 -5.60 27.83
N ALA A 374 -6.00 -6.84 28.02
CA ALA A 374 -5.12 -8.00 28.17
C ALA A 374 -4.55 -8.52 26.84
N VAL A 375 -5.31 -8.42 25.75
CA VAL A 375 -4.93 -8.95 24.42
C VAL A 375 -3.83 -8.10 23.78
N VAL A 376 -3.88 -6.77 23.96
CA VAL A 376 -2.87 -5.82 23.45
C VAL A 376 -1.48 -6.14 24.01
N ARG A 377 -1.36 -6.43 25.32
CA ARG A 377 -0.06 -6.72 25.95
C ARG A 377 0.60 -7.98 25.38
N ARG A 378 -0.19 -8.99 24.98
CA ARG A 378 0.34 -10.24 24.41
C ARG A 378 0.88 -10.03 22.99
N MET A 379 0.20 -9.24 22.16
CA MET A 379 0.63 -9.02 20.77
C MET A 379 1.83 -8.07 20.65
N SER A 380 1.89 -7.01 21.46
CA SER A 380 3.06 -6.13 21.48
C SER A 380 4.31 -6.85 21.99
N ALA A 381 4.15 -7.76 22.96
CA ALA A 381 5.25 -8.61 23.42
C ALA A 381 5.74 -9.55 22.30
N GLY A 382 4.84 -10.13 21.51
CA GLY A 382 5.21 -11.00 20.38
C GLY A 382 5.95 -10.28 19.25
N LEU A 383 5.55 -9.05 18.90
CA LEU A 383 6.24 -8.26 17.87
C LEU A 383 7.64 -7.82 18.33
N VAL A 384 7.75 -7.34 19.58
CA VAL A 384 9.04 -6.96 20.16
C VAL A 384 9.97 -8.18 20.29
N ALA A 385 9.44 -9.33 20.71
CA ALA A 385 10.19 -10.58 20.75
C ALA A 385 10.67 -11.02 19.35
N GLY A 386 9.80 -10.97 18.33
CA GLY A 386 10.18 -11.33 16.96
C GLY A 386 11.28 -10.42 16.38
N LEU A 387 11.23 -9.12 16.66
CA LEU A 387 12.28 -8.17 16.27
C LEU A 387 13.58 -8.41 17.03
N ALA A 388 13.50 -8.78 18.32
CA ALA A 388 14.67 -9.15 19.11
C ALA A 388 15.32 -10.45 18.59
N THR A 389 14.54 -11.47 18.24
CA THR A 389 15.04 -12.72 17.66
C THR A 389 15.71 -12.51 16.30
N LEU A 390 15.18 -11.62 15.46
CA LEU A 390 15.83 -11.23 14.20
C LEU A 390 17.18 -10.55 14.46
N ARG A 391 17.26 -9.67 15.47
CA ARG A 391 18.50 -9.03 15.90
C ARG A 391 19.55 -10.06 16.40
N GLU A 392 19.13 -11.03 17.20
CA GLU A 392 20.00 -12.08 17.75
C GLU A 392 20.54 -13.04 16.69
N ARG A 393 19.79 -13.27 15.60
CA ARG A 393 20.21 -14.12 14.46
C ARG A 393 21.22 -13.45 13.51
N GLY A 394 21.97 -12.45 13.99
CA GLY A 394 23.04 -11.81 13.22
C GLY A 394 22.57 -10.79 12.18
N TRP A 395 21.28 -10.43 12.15
CA TRP A 395 20.78 -9.35 11.28
C TRP A 395 21.03 -7.95 11.88
N GLY A 396 21.83 -7.86 12.95
CA GLY A 396 22.18 -6.63 13.66
C GLY A 396 23.09 -5.64 12.90
N GLY A 397 23.61 -6.01 11.72
CA GLY A 397 24.45 -5.13 10.89
C GLY A 397 23.73 -3.94 10.24
N VAL A 398 22.40 -3.84 10.36
CA VAL A 398 21.60 -2.75 9.77
C VAL A 398 21.43 -1.57 10.75
N GLY A 399 21.94 -1.68 11.98
CA GLY A 399 21.73 -0.70 13.06
C GLY A 399 22.73 0.46 13.15
N ALA A 400 23.72 0.53 12.26
CA ALA A 400 24.63 1.66 12.15
C ALA A 400 24.51 2.28 10.75
N ILE A 401 23.36 2.89 10.48
CA ILE A 401 23.10 3.83 9.37
C ILE A 401 22.28 4.98 9.91
#